data_AF-A0AAW9QQW7-F1
#
_entry.id   AF-A0AAW9QQW7-F1
#
_cell.length_a   1.000
_cell.length_b   1.000
_cell.length_c   1.000
_cell.angle_alpha   90.00
_cell.angle_beta   90.00
_cell.angle_gamma   90.00
#
_symmetry.space_group_name_H-M   'P 1'
#
loop_
_entity.id
_entity.type
_entity.pdbx_description
1 polymer ?
#
loop_
_entity_poly.entity_id
_entity_poly.type
_entity_poly.pdbx_seq_one_letter_code
_entity_poly.pdbx_strand_id
1 'polypeptide(L)'
;MNPKIARKVAPGEPLFPDRPRPTRFESDKRAGENQAFAERCRAIFWRVAPELRENYPDWYMIIEPDSGEYFLDPDEMTALRKAKEKYPTPRLYAMRLNETGACGRI
;
A
#
# COMPACT_ATOMS: atom_id res chain seq x y z
N MET A 1 -11.45 -30.19 6.68
CA MET A 1 -11.67 -28.98 5.85
C MET A 1 -13.12 -28.56 6.08
N ASN A 2 -13.38 -27.53 6.88
CA ASN A 2 -14.75 -27.11 7.19
C ASN A 2 -15.40 -26.50 5.94
N PRO A 3 -16.63 -26.89 5.56
CA PRO A 3 -17.33 -26.28 4.45
C PRO A 3 -17.57 -24.80 4.76
N LYS A 4 -17.21 -23.90 3.84
CA LYS A 4 -17.53 -22.48 3.94
C LYS A 4 -19.05 -22.32 3.82
N ILE A 5 -19.73 -22.12 4.94
CA ILE A 5 -21.16 -21.81 4.97
C ILE A 5 -21.32 -20.39 4.42
N ALA A 6 -21.95 -20.26 3.25
CA ALA A 6 -22.30 -18.97 2.69
C ALA A 6 -23.46 -18.37 3.49
N ARG A 7 -23.17 -17.48 4.43
CA ARG A 7 -24.19 -16.67 5.10
C ARG A 7 -24.68 -15.59 4.13
N LYS A 8 -25.97 -15.60 3.80
CA LYS A 8 -26.62 -14.43 3.19
C LYS A 8 -26.79 -13.35 4.26
N VAL A 9 -26.22 -12.17 4.03
CA VAL A 9 -26.34 -11.01 4.95
C VAL A 9 -27.52 -10.17 4.51
N ALA A 10 -28.48 -9.94 5.41
CA ALA A 10 -29.64 -9.10 5.09
C ALA A 10 -29.22 -7.62 4.98
N PRO A 11 -29.94 -6.79 4.19
CA PRO A 11 -29.69 -5.36 4.13
C PRO A 11 -29.72 -4.74 5.54
N GLY A 12 -28.64 -4.07 5.94
CA GLY A 12 -28.49 -3.44 7.26
C GLY A 12 -27.78 -4.29 8.31
N GLU A 13 -27.60 -5.60 8.08
CA GLU A 13 -26.78 -6.43 8.97
C GLU A 13 -25.27 -6.24 8.73
N PRO A 14 -24.43 -6.34 9.77
CA PRO A 14 -22.99 -6.33 9.61
C PRO A 14 -22.49 -7.52 8.77
N LEU A 15 -21.64 -7.23 7.77
CA LEU A 15 -20.96 -8.27 6.97
C LEU A 15 -20.08 -9.18 7.84
N PHE A 16 -19.51 -8.63 8.92
CA PHE A 16 -18.71 -9.34 9.91
C PHE A 16 -19.34 -9.15 11.30
N PRO A 17 -20.22 -10.05 11.75
CA PRO A 17 -20.94 -9.89 13.02
C PRO A 17 -19.99 -9.85 14.24
N ASP A 18 -18.93 -10.66 14.20
CA ASP A 18 -17.96 -10.80 15.29
C ASP A 18 -16.88 -9.71 15.28
N ARG A 19 -16.93 -8.79 14.31
CA ARG A 19 -15.98 -7.68 14.19
C ARG A 19 -16.73 -6.37 14.41
N PRO A 20 -16.68 -5.80 15.63
CA PRO A 20 -17.32 -4.52 15.89
C PRO A 20 -16.74 -3.46 14.97
N ARG A 21 -17.58 -2.49 14.58
CA ARG A 21 -17.10 -1.33 13.82
C ARG A 21 -16.10 -0.56 14.69
N PRO A 22 -14.99 -0.07 14.12
CA PRO A 22 -14.09 0.79 14.86
C PRO A 22 -14.84 2.03 15.35
N THR A 23 -14.46 2.52 16.52
CA THR A 23 -14.93 3.82 17.00
C THR A 23 -14.44 4.94 16.08
N ARG A 24 -15.06 6.12 16.18
CA ARG A 24 -14.59 7.31 15.45
C ARG A 24 -13.14 7.63 15.78
N PHE A 25 -12.78 7.58 17.06
CA PHE A 25 -11.41 7.82 17.53
C PHE A 25 -10.39 6.84 16.93
N GLU A 26 -10.68 5.54 16.93
CA GLU A 26 -9.79 4.55 16.32
C GLU A 26 -9.67 4.72 14.80
N SER A 27 -10.77 5.09 14.15
CA SER A 27 -10.79 5.38 12.71
C SER A 27 -9.92 6.59 12.37
N ASP A 28 -10.06 7.67 13.14
CA ASP A 28 -9.29 8.91 12.97
C ASP A 28 -7.80 8.68 13.25
N LYS A 29 -7.47 7.91 14.31
CA LYS A 29 -6.09 7.52 14.61
C LYS A 29 -5.46 6.74 13.45
N ARG A 30 -6.16 5.73 12.93
CA ARG A 30 -5.68 4.93 11.81
C ARG A 30 -5.52 5.77 10.53
N ALA A 31 -6.41 6.73 10.31
CA ALA A 31 -6.29 7.67 9.19
C ALA A 31 -5.03 8.53 9.32
N GLY A 32 -4.75 9.07 10.51
CA GLY A 32 -3.53 9.83 10.78
C GLY A 32 -2.25 9.01 10.60
N GLU A 33 -2.21 7.77 11.11
CA GLU A 33 -1.08 6.86 10.93
C GLU A 33 -0.84 6.53 9.44
N ASN A 34 -1.93 6.30 8.69
CA ASN A 34 -1.85 6.06 7.25
C ASN A 34 -1.34 7.28 6.47
N GLN A 35 -1.80 8.47 6.86
CA GLN A 35 -1.36 9.71 6.23
C GLN A 35 0.12 9.96 6.49
N ALA A 36 0.57 9.86 7.75
CA ALA A 36 1.97 10.04 8.11
C ALA A 36 2.88 9.02 7.41
N PHE A 37 2.43 7.78 7.26
CA PHE A 37 3.12 6.76 6.46
C PHE A 37 3.22 7.16 4.99
N ALA A 38 2.10 7.55 4.37
CA ALA A 38 2.05 7.94 2.96
C ALA A 38 2.91 9.18 2.67
N GLU A 39 2.93 10.16 3.58
CA GLU A 39 3.75 11.37 3.45
C GLU A 39 5.24 11.04 3.42
N ARG A 40 5.73 10.15 4.31
CA ARG A 40 7.14 9.71 4.30
C ARG A 40 7.50 9.02 2.99
N CYS A 41 6.68 8.09 2.52
CA CYS A 41 6.93 7.39 1.26
C CYS A 41 6.89 8.34 0.05
N ARG A 42 5.95 9.29 0.03
CA ARG A 42 5.85 10.29 -1.04
C ARG A 42 7.07 11.21 -1.06
N ALA A 43 7.60 11.61 0.09
CA ALA A 43 8.81 12.42 0.15
C ALA A 43 10.01 11.69 -0.48
N ILE A 44 10.15 10.38 -0.22
CA ILE A 44 11.17 9.53 -0.86
C ILE A 44 10.92 9.46 -2.38
N PHE A 45 9.69 9.13 -2.79
CA PHE A 45 9.32 9.01 -4.20
C PHE A 45 9.64 10.29 -4.99
N TRP A 46 9.18 11.45 -4.52
CA TRP A 46 9.36 12.71 -5.24
C TRP A 46 10.83 13.11 -5.37
N ARG A 47 11.68 12.70 -4.43
CA ARG A 47 13.12 12.91 -4.50
C ARG A 47 13.77 12.05 -5.60
N VAL A 48 13.39 10.78 -5.74
CA VAL A 48 14.09 9.82 -6.61
C VAL A 48 13.44 9.63 -7.98
N ALA A 49 12.13 9.90 -8.09
CA ALA A 49 11.37 9.64 -9.31
C ALA A 49 11.85 10.44 -10.54
N PRO A 50 12.29 11.71 -10.45
CA PRO A 50 12.76 12.45 -11.64
C PRO A 50 13.91 11.76 -12.37
N GLU A 51 14.93 11.31 -11.65
CA GLU A 51 16.10 10.63 -12.22
C GLU A 51 15.76 9.22 -12.74
N LEU A 52 14.86 8.52 -12.05
CA LEU A 52 14.50 7.15 -12.39
C LEU A 52 13.54 7.06 -13.57
N ARG A 53 12.67 8.05 -13.79
CA ARG A 53 11.71 8.05 -14.91
C ARG A 53 12.38 8.07 -16.28
N GLU A 54 13.58 8.64 -16.40
CA GLU A 54 14.33 8.65 -17.66
C GLU A 54 14.76 7.24 -18.09
N ASN A 55 15.10 6.39 -17.11
CA ASN A 55 15.64 5.05 -17.36
C ASN A 55 14.60 3.93 -17.18
N TYR A 56 13.58 4.17 -16.36
CA TYR A 56 12.57 3.19 -15.96
C TYR A 56 11.15 3.78 -16.07
N PRO A 57 10.75 4.27 -17.25
CA PRO A 57 9.43 4.85 -17.42
C PRO A 57 8.36 3.80 -17.09
N ASP A 58 7.35 4.20 -16.32
CA ASP A 58 6.17 3.38 -16.03
C ASP A 58 6.42 2.12 -15.19
N TRP A 59 7.62 1.93 -14.63
CA TRP A 59 7.92 0.83 -13.71
C TRP A 59 7.25 1.02 -12.34
N TYR A 60 7.02 -0.09 -11.64
CA TYR A 60 6.58 -0.08 -10.25
C TYR A 60 7.76 0.14 -9.31
N MET A 61 7.56 1.02 -8.35
CA MET A 61 8.46 1.31 -7.25
C MET A 61 7.79 0.93 -5.94
N ILE A 62 8.41 0.01 -5.21
CA ILE A 62 8.01 -0.35 -3.85
C ILE A 62 8.98 0.30 -2.87
N ILE A 63 8.48 1.17 -2.01
CA ILE A 63 9.26 1.95 -1.06
C ILE A 63 9.08 1.36 0.33
N GLU A 64 10.19 1.18 1.04
CA GLU A 64 10.23 0.95 2.47
C GLU A 64 10.49 2.29 3.18
N PRO A 65 9.54 2.81 3.99
CA PRO A 65 9.61 4.18 4.51
C PRO A 65 10.73 4.45 5.50
N ASP A 66 11.18 3.46 6.27
CA ASP A 66 12.02 3.70 7.43
C ASP A 66 13.52 3.69 7.07
N SER A 67 13.92 2.84 6.11
CA SER A 67 15.25 2.82 5.50
C SER A 67 15.38 3.76 4.29
N GLY A 68 14.26 4.05 3.61
CA GLY A 68 14.26 4.78 2.34
C GLY A 68 14.72 3.94 1.15
N GLU A 69 14.92 2.63 1.32
CA GLU A 69 15.17 1.73 0.20
C GLU A 69 13.94 1.56 -0.68
N TYR A 70 14.18 1.33 -1.97
CA TYR A 70 13.14 1.11 -2.95
C TYR A 70 13.51 0.01 -3.95
N PHE A 71 12.49 -0.66 -4.46
CA PHE A 71 12.62 -1.78 -5.38
C PHE A 71 11.86 -1.46 -6.66
N LEU A 72 12.55 -1.62 -7.79
CA LEU A 72 12.02 -1.33 -9.12
C LEU A 72 11.77 -2.62 -9.90
N ASP A 73 10.64 -2.68 -10.58
CA ASP A 73 10.35 -3.72 -11.57
C ASP A 73 9.21 -3.25 -12.51
N PRO A 74 9.20 -3.65 -13.80
CA PRO A 74 8.04 -3.44 -14.65
C PRO A 74 6.77 -4.18 -14.16
N ASP A 75 6.92 -5.24 -13.36
CA ASP A 75 5.82 -5.99 -12.75
C ASP A 75 5.69 -5.69 -11.24
N GLU A 76 4.51 -5.25 -10.82
CA GLU A 76 4.24 -4.85 -9.42
C GLU A 76 4.52 -5.99 -8.44
N MET A 77 4.08 -7.20 -8.77
CA MET A 77 4.20 -8.36 -7.90
C MET A 77 5.66 -8.77 -7.71
N THR A 78 6.48 -8.63 -8.75
CA THR A 78 7.91 -8.90 -8.70
C THR A 78 8.64 -7.85 -7.88
N ALA A 79 8.33 -6.56 -8.04
CA ALA A 79 8.88 -5.50 -7.18
C ALA A 79 8.50 -5.72 -5.71
N LEU A 80 7.24 -6.08 -5.44
CA LEU A 80 6.73 -6.35 -4.10
C LEU A 80 7.40 -7.57 -3.48
N ARG A 81 7.60 -8.65 -4.25
CA ARG A 81 8.30 -9.84 -3.78
C ARG A 81 9.73 -9.54 -3.37
N LYS A 82 10.48 -8.81 -4.20
CA LYS A 82 11.86 -8.36 -3.87
C LYS A 82 11.88 -7.58 -2.56
N ALA A 83 10.92 -6.67 -2.39
CA ALA A 83 10.81 -5.89 -1.16
C ALA A 83 10.47 -6.76 0.05
N LYS A 84 9.54 -7.73 -0.09
CA LYS A 84 9.13 -8.64 0.99
C LYS A 84 10.19 -9.68 1.37
N GLU A 85 11.05 -10.08 0.44
CA GLU A 85 12.19 -10.94 0.73
C GLU A 85 13.17 -10.27 1.69
N LYS A 86 13.40 -8.96 1.53
CA LYS A 86 14.27 -8.19 2.43
C LYS A 86 13.54 -7.64 3.67
N TYR A 87 12.29 -7.24 3.48
CA TYR A 87 11.45 -6.58 4.48
C TYR A 87 10.10 -7.32 4.63
N PRO A 88 10.08 -8.48 5.31
CA PRO A 88 8.87 -9.31 5.38
C PRO A 88 7.72 -8.65 6.15
N THR A 89 8.05 -7.96 7.24
CA THR A 89 7.08 -7.43 8.20
C THR A 89 6.54 -6.03 7.90
N PRO A 90 7.35 -5.02 7.51
CA PRO A 90 6.87 -3.64 7.45
C PRO A 90 5.83 -3.43 6.35
N ARG A 91 5.10 -2.32 6.52
CA ARG A 91 4.21 -1.78 5.50
C ARG A 91 5.07 -1.21 4.38
N LEU A 92 4.75 -1.60 3.16
CA LEU A 92 5.43 -1.12 1.95
C LEU A 92 4.47 -0.23 1.17
N TYR A 93 5.02 0.73 0.43
CA TYR A 93 4.24 1.64 -0.38
C TYR A 93 4.56 1.45 -1.86
N ALA A 94 3.54 1.16 -2.65
CA ALA A 94 3.68 0.98 -4.10
C ALA A 94 3.29 2.25 -4.84
N MET A 95 4.13 2.70 -5.77
CA MET A 95 3.87 3.78 -6.71
C MET A 95 4.37 3.41 -8.11
N ARG A 96 3.86 4.07 -9.13
CA ARG A 96 4.34 3.92 -10.51
C ARG A 96 5.19 5.12 -10.89
N LEU A 97 6.32 4.87 -11.57
CA LEU A 97 7.19 5.88 -12.17
C LEU A 97 6.58 6.47 -13.44
N ASN A 98 5.36 7.00 -13.34
CA ASN A 98 4.73 7.82 -14.38
C ASN A 98 4.83 9.30 -14.03
N GLU A 99 4.50 10.19 -14.98
CA GLU A 99 4.63 11.64 -14.83
C GLU A 99 3.94 12.18 -13.56
N THR A 100 2.83 11.58 -13.15
CA THR A 100 2.04 12.03 -11.99
C THR A 100 2.39 11.32 -10.69
N GLY A 101 3.16 10.23 -10.75
CA GLY A 101 3.39 9.31 -9.64
C GLY A 101 2.14 8.55 -9.18
N ALA A 102 1.02 8.65 -9.89
CA ALA A 102 -0.22 8.01 -9.45
C ALA A 102 -0.23 6.52 -9.85
N CYS A 103 -0.32 5.63 -8.85
CA CYS A 103 -1.06 4.38 -9.01
C CYS A 103 -2.56 4.71 -8.91
N GLY A 104 -3.42 3.91 -9.57
CA GLY A 104 -4.87 4.16 -9.70
C GLY A 104 -5.56 4.71 -8.43
N ARG A 105 -6.60 5.52 -8.64
CA ARG A 105 -7.34 6.26 -7.60
C ARG A 105 -7.70 5.36 -6.41
N ILE A 106 -7.43 5.88 -5.21
CA ILE A 106 -7.82 5.34 -3.89
C ILE A 106 -9.34 5.12 -3.85
#